data_AF-A0A1F4US92-F1
#
_entry.id   AF-A0A1F4US92-F1
#
_cell.length_a   1.000
_cell.length_b   1.000
_cell.length_c   1.000
_cell.angle_alpha   90.00
_cell.angle_beta   90.00
_cell.angle_gamma   90.00
#
_symmetry.space_group_name_H-M   'P 1'
#
loop_
_entity.id
_entity.type
_entity.pdbx_description
1 polymer ?
#
loop_
_entity_poly.entity_id
_entity_poly.type
_entity_poly.pdbx_seq_one_letter_code
_entity_poly.pdbx_strand_id
1 'polypeptide(L)'
;MVYLIFGIIEGLIAIRFAFRLFGANPASPIVNFIYAFTDMLMAPFRFIFPTGQAAGAVFDWTALVAILFYVFFSWIIVKVVSIFYTKDLAQ
;
A
#
# COMPACT_ATOMS: atom_id res chain seq x y z
N MET A 1 -3.63 12.17 -11.98
CA MET A 1 -4.19 12.14 -10.60
C MET A 1 -4.21 10.74 -10.01
N VAL A 2 -4.72 9.72 -10.73
CA VAL A 2 -4.70 8.32 -10.26
C VAL A 2 -3.31 7.88 -9.77
N TYR A 3 -2.27 7.99 -10.62
CA TYR A 3 -0.90 7.61 -10.23
C TYR A 3 -0.38 8.35 -8.99
N LEU A 4 -0.77 9.61 -8.77
CA LEU A 4 -0.34 10.38 -7.60
C LEU A 4 -0.97 9.82 -6.32
N ILE A 5 -2.28 9.54 -6.36
CA ILE A 5 -3.02 9.00 -5.21
C ILE A 5 -2.47 7.62 -4.84
N PHE A 6 -2.35 6.73 -5.82
CA PHE A 6 -1.82 5.39 -5.60
C PHE A 6 -0.34 5.41 -5.20
N GLY A 7 0.47 6.30 -5.78
CA GLY A 7 1.87 6.48 -5.38
C GLY A 7 2.04 6.93 -3.92
N ILE A 8 1.14 7.77 -3.41
CA ILE A 8 1.12 8.14 -1.97
C ILE A 8 0.76 6.92 -1.11
N ILE A 9 -0.28 6.16 -1.49
CA ILE A 9 -0.70 4.95 -0.79
C ILE A 9 0.45 3.93 -0.72
N GLU A 10 1.04 3.61 -1.87
CA GLU A 10 2.16 2.67 -1.99
C GLU A 10 3.39 3.18 -1.22
N GLY A 11 3.70 4.47 -1.31
CA GLY A 11 4.80 5.09 -0.57
C GLY A 11 4.63 4.97 0.95
N LEU A 12 3.43 5.21 1.47
CA LEU A 12 3.14 5.05 2.90
C LEU A 12 3.26 3.59 3.34
N ILE A 13 2.79 2.64 2.54
CA ILE A 13 2.91 1.21 2.83
C ILE A 13 4.37 0.75 2.71
N ALA A 14 5.15 1.29 1.77
CA ALA A 14 6.58 1.02 1.65
C ALA A 14 7.36 1.53 2.87
N ILE A 15 7.01 2.72 3.38
CA ILE A 15 7.57 3.24 4.64
C ILE A 15 7.19 2.32 5.81
N ARG A 16 5.92 1.90 5.91
CA ARG A 16 5.48 0.91 6.91
C ARG A 16 6.31 -0.37 6.82
N PHE A 17 6.49 -0.90 5.61
CA PHE A 17 7.28 -2.10 5.37
C PHE A 17 8.73 -1.93 5.83
N ALA A 18 9.38 -0.81 5.48
CA ALA A 18 10.74 -0.51 5.92
C ALA A 18 10.82 -0.41 7.46
N PHE A 19 9.87 0.27 8.10
CA PHE A 19 9.82 0.35 9.56
C PHE A 19 9.68 -1.03 10.21
N ARG A 20 8.82 -1.90 9.69
CA ARG A 20 8.72 -3.28 10.20
C ARG A 20 10.00 -4.05 9.93
N LEU A 21 10.57 -3.94 8.73
CA LEU A 21 11.78 -4.65 8.33
C LEU A 21 12.99 -4.30 9.20
N PHE A 22 13.15 -3.04 9.58
CA PHE A 22 14.25 -2.57 10.41
C PHE A 22 13.93 -2.57 11.92
N GLY A 23 12.74 -3.01 12.32
CA GLY A 23 12.35 -3.06 13.73
C GLY A 23 12.20 -1.68 14.37
N ALA A 24 11.66 -0.71 13.62
CA ALA A 24 11.45 0.65 14.09
C ALA A 24 10.57 0.68 15.36
N ASN A 25 10.93 1.57 16.29
CA ASN A 25 10.26 1.67 17.58
C ASN A 25 8.78 2.11 17.43
N PRO A 26 7.78 1.26 17.78
CA PRO A 26 6.36 1.60 17.64
C PRO A 26 5.89 2.69 18.63
N ALA A 27 6.68 3.00 19.66
CA ALA A 27 6.43 4.14 20.56
C ALA A 27 6.84 5.48 19.93
N SER A 28 7.57 5.48 18.81
CA SER A 28 7.89 6.70 18.08
C SER A 28 6.62 7.29 17.43
N PRO A 29 6.32 8.60 17.63
CA PRO A 29 5.11 9.21 17.08
C PRO A 29 4.97 9.05 15.57
N ILE A 30 6.07 9.18 14.81
CA ILE A 30 6.03 9.05 13.35
C ILE A 30 5.79 7.60 12.91
N VAL A 31 6.39 6.62 13.60
CA VAL A 31 6.19 5.19 13.29
C VAL A 31 4.75 4.80 13.59
N ASN A 32 4.25 5.22 14.75
CA ASN A 32 2.86 4.98 15.16
C ASN A 32 1.86 5.60 14.17
N PHE A 33 2.09 6.86 13.78
CA PHE A 33 1.26 7.56 12.80
C PHE A 33 1.18 6.79 11.47
N ILE A 34 2.34 6.39 10.92
CA ILE A 34 2.38 5.62 9.67
C ILE A 34 1.64 4.29 9.83
N TYR A 35 1.86 3.57 10.93
CA TYR A 35 1.19 2.30 11.18
C TYR A 35 -0.32 2.45 11.30
N ALA A 36 -0.81 3.48 12.00
CA ALA A 36 -2.23 3.75 12.15
C ALA A 36 -2.89 4.16 10.82
N PHE A 37 -2.26 5.06 10.06
CA PHE A 37 -2.81 5.52 8.79
C PHE A 37 -2.85 4.41 7.75
N THR A 38 -1.78 3.62 7.66
CA THR A 38 -1.71 2.49 6.71
C THR A 38 -2.55 1.29 7.14
N ASP A 39 -3.02 1.23 8.39
CA ASP A 39 -3.76 0.07 8.89
C ASP A 39 -5.08 -0.16 8.13
N MET A 40 -5.77 0.93 7.77
CA MET A 40 -6.98 0.87 6.95
C MET A 40 -6.68 0.38 5.53
N LEU A 41 -5.56 0.83 4.94
CA LEU A 41 -5.12 0.41 3.61
C LEU A 41 -4.73 -1.07 3.58
N MET A 42 -4.18 -1.57 4.69
CA MET A 42 -3.83 -2.98 4.84
C MET A 42 -5.05 -3.88 5.08
N ALA A 43 -6.22 -3.34 5.43
CA ALA A 43 -7.40 -4.11 5.84
C ALA A 43 -7.83 -5.22 4.84
N PRO A 44 -7.87 -4.99 3.52
CA PRO A 44 -8.24 -6.03 2.56
C PRO A 44 -7.23 -7.17 2.45
N PHE A 45 -5.98 -6.94 2.86
CA PHE A 45 -4.88 -7.89 2.75
C PHE A 45 -4.61 -8.62 4.07
N ARG A 46 -5.28 -8.22 5.16
CA ARG A 46 -5.24 -8.95 6.43
C ARG A 46 -5.68 -10.39 6.15
N PHE A 47 -5.00 -11.35 6.76
CA PHE A 47 -5.25 -12.79 6.62
C PHE A 47 -4.76 -13.48 5.33
N ILE A 48 -4.12 -12.77 4.40
CA ILE A 48 -3.42 -13.43 3.26
C ILE A 48 -2.26 -14.28 3.78
N PHE A 49 -1.53 -13.77 4.77
CA PHE A 49 -0.44 -14.48 5.44
C PHE A 49 -0.66 -14.52 6.95
N PRO A 50 -0.09 -15.51 7.65
CA PRO A 50 -0.10 -15.56 9.11
C PRO A 50 0.50 -14.27 9.70
N THR A 51 -0.28 -13.55 10.48
CA THR A 51 0.20 -12.35 11.17
C THR A 51 0.90 -12.76 12.46
N GLY A 52 2.21 -12.98 12.39
CA GLY A 52 3.04 -13.13 13.58
C GLY A 52 3.24 -11.78 14.27
N GLN A 53 2.90 -11.67 15.56
CA GLN A 53 3.42 -10.61 16.41
C GLN A 53 4.85 -10.97 16.77
N ALA A 54 5.79 -10.59 15.93
CA ALA A 54 7.22 -10.71 16.21
C ALA A 54 7.75 -9.38 16.75
N ALA A 55 8.56 -9.47 17.80
CA ALA A 55 9.27 -8.32 18.36
C ALA A 55 10.51 -8.00 17.52
N GLY A 56 10.78 -6.72 17.29
CA GLY A 56 11.92 -6.26 16.50
C GLY A 56 11.68 -6.26 14.99
N ALA A 57 12.72 -6.60 14.23
CA ALA A 57 12.72 -6.60 12.76
C ALA A 57 11.87 -7.73 12.18
N VAL A 58 10.91 -7.40 11.33
CA VAL A 58 9.94 -8.32 10.73
C VAL A 58 9.81 -8.06 9.24
N PHE A 59 10.03 -9.10 8.44
CA PHE A 59 9.72 -9.07 7.02
C PHE A 59 8.22 -9.26 6.80
N ASP A 60 7.51 -8.17 6.48
CA ASP A 60 6.05 -8.18 6.29
C ASP A 60 5.66 -8.50 4.85
N TRP A 61 5.46 -9.80 4.56
CA TRP A 61 4.98 -10.28 3.26
C TRP A 61 3.64 -9.66 2.83
N THR A 62 2.77 -9.34 3.80
CA THR A 62 1.47 -8.75 3.53
C THR A 62 1.62 -7.35 2.94
N ALA A 63 2.56 -6.55 3.47
CA ALA A 63 2.83 -5.21 2.97
C ALA A 63 3.39 -5.21 1.54
N LEU A 64 4.25 -6.18 1.19
CA LEU A 64 4.73 -6.32 -0.19
C LEU A 64 3.61 -6.66 -1.17
N VAL A 65 2.73 -7.59 -0.79
CA VAL A 65 1.56 -7.93 -1.62
C VAL A 65 0.63 -6.74 -1.77
N ALA A 66 0.42 -5.95 -0.71
CA ALA A 66 -0.39 -4.74 -0.78
C ALA A 66 0.20 -3.71 -1.76
N ILE A 67 1.51 -3.46 -1.71
CA ILE A 67 2.19 -2.56 -2.66
C ILE A 67 2.01 -3.06 -4.09
N LEU A 68 2.31 -4.35 -4.35
CA LEU A 68 2.17 -4.93 -5.68
C LEU A 68 0.74 -4.80 -6.20
N PHE A 69 -0.24 -5.07 -5.35
CA PHE A 69 -1.65 -4.96 -5.71
C PHE A 69 -2.04 -3.53 -6.05
N TYR A 70 -1.66 -2.54 -5.23
CA TYR A 70 -1.98 -1.14 -5.49
C TYR A 70 -1.34 -0.61 -6.78
N VAL A 71 -0.08 -0.99 -7.06
CA VAL A 71 0.61 -0.64 -8.32
C VAL A 71 -0.17 -1.19 -9.51
N PHE A 72 -0.51 -2.48 -9.46
CA PHE A 72 -1.24 -3.14 -10.53
C PHE A 72 -2.65 -2.56 -10.71
N PHE A 73 -3.34 -2.28 -9.61
CA PHE A 73 -4.69 -1.73 -9.63
C PHE A 73 -4.73 -0.30 -10.19
N SER A 74 -3.74 0.52 -9.82
CA SER A 74 -3.53 1.87 -10.38
C SER A 74 -3.42 1.83 -11.90
N TRP A 75 -2.60 0.91 -12.43
CA TRP A 75 -2.44 0.72 -13.87
C TRP A 75 -3.74 0.31 -14.57
N ILE A 76 -4.49 -0.63 -13.98
CA ILE A 76 -5.81 -1.06 -14.50
C ILE A 76 -6.77 0.13 -14.57
N ILE A 77 -6.90 0.89 -13.48
CA ILE A 77 -7.82 2.04 -13.43
C ILE A 77 -7.48 3.03 -14.55
N VAL A 78 -6.21 3.37 -14.73
CA VAL A 78 -5.78 4.31 -15.78
C VAL A 78 -6.13 3.77 -17.17
N LYS A 79 -5.91 2.48 -17.42
CA LYS A 79 -6.26 1.85 -18.69
C LYS A 79 -7.77 1.87 -18.95
N VAL A 80 -8.57 1.49 -17.98
CA VAL A 80 -10.03 1.49 -18.08
C VAL A 80 -10.54 2.90 -18.35
N VAL A 81 -10.11 3.89 -17.57
CA VAL A 81 -10.47 5.30 -17.77
C VAL A 81 -10.09 5.75 -19.18
N SER A 82 -8.86 5.47 -19.63
CA SER A 82 -8.41 5.87 -20.97
C SER A 82 -9.29 5.31 -22.10
N ILE A 83 -9.76 4.07 -21.99
CA ILE A 83 -10.63 3.45 -23.00
C ILE A 83 -11.96 4.20 -23.14
N PHE A 84 -12.55 4.64 -22.02
CA PHE A 84 -13.80 5.40 -22.04
C PHE A 84 -13.62 6.79 -22.64
N TYR A 85 -12.54 7.50 -22.30
CA TYR A 85 -12.25 8.81 -22.88
C TYR A 85 -11.93 8.74 -24.38
N THR A 86 -11.24 7.71 -24.86
CA THR A 86 -10.96 7.56 -26.31
C THR A 86 -12.23 7.31 -27.12
N LYS A 87 -13.24 6.63 -26.57
CA LYS A 87 -14.50 6.35 -27.28
C LYS A 87 -15.35 7.60 -27.50
N ASP A 88 -15.33 8.54 -26.56
CA ASP A 88 -16.10 9.79 -26.62
C ASP A 88 -15.60 10.74 -27.73
N LEU A 89 -14.29 10.72 -28.02
CA LEU A 89 -13.67 11.56 -29.07
C LEU A 89 -13.80 11.01 -30.49
N ALA A 90 -14.28 9.77 -30.63
CA ALA A 90 -14.41 9.08 -31.92
C ALA A 90 -15.85 9.12 -32.48
N GLN A 91 -16.77 9.84 -31.81
CA GLN A 91 -18.13 10.11 -32.27
C GLN A 91 -18.27 11.58 -32.70
#